data_AF-A0A6A6YZU2-F1
#
_entry.id   AF-A0A6A6YZU2-F1
#
_cell.length_a   1.000
_cell.length_b   1.000
_cell.length_c   1.000
_cell.angle_alpha   90.00
_cell.angle_beta   90.00
_cell.angle_gamma   90.00
#
_symmetry.space_group_name_H-M   'P 1'
#
loop_
_entity.id
_entity.type
_entity.pdbx_description
1 polymer ?
#
loop_
_entity_poly.entity_id
_entity_poly.type
_entity_poly.pdbx_seq_one_letter_code
_entity_poly.pdbx_strand_id
1 'polypeptide(L)'
;SVLDPRDRQYVLGETNVMESFNLAVEKGKSIGKSYLDVKREWKASAGVMTFDDAVKQKATPAQFSAYLAEVTTKITPLMERREISKRMLGEEIVWDWELPRTPMGQYMWQWSTKAVIERAILAAPLGDVTWSRQDKPNKKDMFEFHSEVRKVFPNRLFGFGYMGAYDFLKAGYTQEEFESFPADIAKMGVLWQVRNTQGLSLHARQFASRPKEMGIAGYTREVSKPVMATDKYGKPTAHGGYLADAFFDVVARVEITETEANTS
;
A
#
# COMPACT_ATOMS: atom_id res chain seq x y z
N SER A 1 -14.65 4.24 10.96
CA SER A 1 -15.75 3.91 11.89
C SER A 1 -15.23 2.87 12.87
N VAL A 2 -15.73 2.86 14.10
CA VAL A 2 -15.41 1.86 15.14
C VAL A 2 -16.49 0.76 15.24
N LEU A 3 -17.35 0.68 14.23
CA LEU A 3 -18.45 -0.26 14.18
C LEU A 3 -17.97 -1.72 14.28
N ASP A 4 -16.91 -2.07 13.56
CA ASP A 4 -16.34 -3.40 13.59
C ASP A 4 -15.51 -3.62 14.87
N PRO A 5 -15.86 -4.57 15.75
CA PRO A 5 -15.13 -4.83 16.98
C PRO A 5 -13.70 -5.34 16.76
N ARG A 6 -13.38 -5.93 15.60
CA ARG A 6 -12.04 -6.45 15.27
C ARG A 6 -11.01 -5.32 15.13
N ASP A 7 -11.49 -4.14 14.78
CA ASP A 7 -10.68 -2.96 14.53
C ASP A 7 -10.32 -2.20 15.80
N ARG A 8 -11.13 -2.33 16.84
CA ARG A 8 -11.09 -1.48 18.04
C ARG A 8 -9.77 -1.56 18.80
N GLN A 9 -9.07 -2.70 18.77
CA GLN A 9 -7.75 -2.89 19.40
C GLN A 9 -6.66 -2.01 18.79
N TYR A 10 -6.86 -1.50 17.57
CA TYR A 10 -5.90 -0.65 16.87
C TYR A 10 -6.34 0.81 16.80
N VAL A 11 -7.52 1.15 17.31
CA VAL A 11 -7.99 2.53 17.34
C VAL A 11 -7.24 3.27 18.44
N LEU A 12 -6.81 4.49 18.13
CA LEU A 12 -6.06 5.33 19.05
C LEU A 12 -7.02 6.30 19.77
N GLY A 13 -6.89 6.36 21.09
CA GLY A 13 -7.59 7.30 21.96
C GLY A 13 -6.61 8.18 22.73
N GLU A 14 -7.11 9.29 23.23
CA GLU A 14 -6.43 10.21 24.14
C GLU A 14 -6.55 9.71 25.58
N THR A 15 -5.52 9.92 26.40
CA THR A 15 -5.49 9.50 27.82
C THR A 15 -5.38 10.68 28.80
N ASN A 16 -5.29 11.91 28.28
CA ASN A 16 -5.15 13.16 29.03
C ASN A 16 -6.29 14.09 28.68
N VAL A 17 -7.30 14.20 29.54
CA VAL A 17 -8.53 14.96 29.28
C VAL A 17 -8.20 16.38 28.82
N MET A 18 -8.41 16.64 27.53
CA MET A 18 -8.09 17.92 26.91
C MET A 18 -9.10 18.29 25.83
N GLU A 19 -8.92 19.46 25.21
CA GLU A 19 -9.78 19.85 24.09
C GLU A 19 -9.66 18.88 22.92
N SER A 20 -10.76 18.63 22.22
CA SER A 20 -10.76 17.77 21.03
C SER A 20 -9.78 18.28 19.97
N PHE A 21 -9.22 17.36 19.18
CA PHE A 21 -8.31 17.70 18.09
C PHE A 21 -8.94 18.66 17.08
N ASN A 22 -10.25 18.57 16.85
CA ASN A 22 -10.97 19.47 15.96
C ASN A 22 -10.96 20.91 16.45
N LEU A 23 -11.26 21.13 17.73
CA LEU A 23 -11.20 22.47 18.33
C LEU A 23 -9.77 23.03 18.32
N ALA A 24 -8.77 22.18 18.59
CA ALA A 24 -7.37 22.59 18.50
C ALA A 24 -6.98 23.02 17.08
N VAL A 25 -7.48 22.33 16.05
CA VAL A 25 -7.26 22.70 14.63
C VAL A 25 -7.95 24.01 14.28
N GLU A 26 -9.19 24.24 14.74
CA GLU A 26 -9.91 25.50 14.53
C GLU A 26 -9.17 26.69 15.16
N LYS A 27 -8.75 26.55 16.42
CA LYS A 27 -7.94 27.58 17.12
C LYS A 27 -6.59 27.81 16.46
N GLY A 28 -5.91 26.74 16.06
CA GLY A 28 -4.65 26.82 15.33
C GLY A 28 -4.80 27.60 14.03
N LYS A 29 -5.88 27.35 13.28
CA LYS A 29 -6.18 28.07 12.04
C LYS A 29 -6.43 29.56 12.30
N SER A 30 -7.13 29.93 13.37
CA SER A 30 -7.39 31.35 13.67
C SER A 30 -6.14 32.15 14.01
N ILE A 31 -5.05 31.50 14.45
CA ILE A 31 -3.76 32.14 14.76
C ILE A 31 -2.70 31.92 13.67
N GLY A 32 -3.09 31.41 12.50
CA GLY A 32 -2.17 31.20 11.36
C GLY A 32 -1.24 29.99 11.49
N LYS A 33 -1.53 29.05 12.40
CA LYS A 33 -0.71 27.85 12.62
C LYS A 33 -1.02 26.77 11.58
N SER A 34 0.01 26.06 11.12
CA SER A 34 -0.17 24.95 10.18
C SER A 34 -0.87 23.77 10.85
N TYR A 35 -1.68 23.03 10.08
CA TYR A 35 -2.34 21.81 10.54
C TYR A 35 -1.34 20.77 11.09
N LEU A 36 -0.17 20.65 10.47
CA LEU A 36 0.85 19.69 10.88
C LEU A 36 1.46 20.05 12.24
N ASP A 37 1.66 21.34 12.52
CA ASP A 37 2.17 21.79 13.80
C ASP A 37 1.16 21.57 14.92
N VAL A 38 -0.11 21.93 14.69
CA VAL A 38 -1.21 21.64 15.65
C VAL A 38 -1.28 20.14 15.91
N LYS A 39 -1.28 19.32 14.88
CA LYS A 39 -1.34 17.85 15.00
C LYS A 39 -0.19 17.28 15.82
N ARG A 40 1.03 17.76 15.59
CA ARG A 40 2.22 17.31 16.33
C ARG A 40 2.11 17.65 17.81
N GLU A 41 1.78 18.89 18.13
CA GLU A 41 1.70 19.36 19.51
C GLU A 41 0.53 18.75 20.28
N TRP A 42 -0.66 18.73 19.67
CA TRP A 42 -1.84 18.11 20.26
C TRP A 42 -1.57 16.63 20.59
N LYS A 43 -0.97 15.88 19.66
CA LYS A 43 -0.61 14.48 19.91
C LYS A 43 0.41 14.31 21.04
N ALA A 44 1.36 15.23 21.18
CA ALA A 44 2.35 15.20 22.24
C ALA A 44 1.70 15.41 23.62
N SER A 45 0.65 16.25 23.71
CA SER A 45 -0.08 16.51 24.94
C SER A 45 -1.17 15.47 25.25
N ALA A 46 -1.82 14.90 24.24
CA ALA A 46 -2.97 14.01 24.38
C ALA A 46 -2.63 12.58 24.86
N GLY A 47 -1.37 12.16 24.81
CA GLY A 47 -1.03 10.77 25.16
C GLY A 47 -1.73 9.74 24.26
N VAL A 48 -1.75 10.00 22.94
CA VAL A 48 -2.52 9.18 21.98
C VAL A 48 -1.97 7.74 21.91
N MET A 49 -2.77 6.75 22.34
CA MET A 49 -2.39 5.33 22.34
C MET A 49 -3.61 4.39 22.23
N THR A 50 -3.37 3.08 22.06
CA THR A 50 -4.46 2.10 22.08
C THR A 50 -5.01 1.94 23.50
N PHE A 51 -6.24 1.43 23.65
CA PHE A 51 -6.79 1.16 24.98
C PHE A 51 -5.92 0.18 25.78
N ASP A 52 -5.38 -0.85 25.12
CA ASP A 52 -4.53 -1.86 25.76
C ASP A 52 -3.20 -1.24 26.23
N ASP A 53 -2.62 -0.31 25.48
CA ASP A 53 -1.43 0.43 25.92
C ASP A 53 -1.73 1.34 27.12
N ALA A 54 -2.92 1.95 27.17
CA ALA A 54 -3.35 2.75 28.31
C ALA A 54 -3.52 1.88 29.58
N VAL A 55 -4.09 0.68 29.45
CA VAL A 55 -4.13 -0.32 30.53
C VAL A 55 -2.70 -0.70 30.96
N LYS A 56 -1.81 -0.96 30.01
CA LYS A 56 -0.41 -1.34 30.28
C LYS A 56 0.37 -0.30 31.08
N GLN A 57 0.10 1.00 30.88
CA GLN A 57 0.77 2.07 31.62
C GLN A 57 0.40 2.11 33.11
N LYS A 58 -0.78 1.60 33.46
CA LYS A 58 -1.29 1.59 34.85
C LYS A 58 -1.14 0.25 35.54
N ALA A 59 -1.15 -0.84 34.76
CA ALA A 59 -1.08 -2.20 35.27
C ALA A 59 0.35 -2.61 35.66
N THR A 60 0.47 -3.42 36.71
CA THR A 60 1.69 -4.22 36.95
C THR A 60 1.85 -5.28 35.84
N PRO A 61 3.06 -5.85 35.62
CA PRO A 61 3.26 -6.89 34.62
C PRO A 61 2.33 -8.10 34.79
N ALA A 62 2.02 -8.48 36.03
CA ALA A 62 1.11 -9.59 36.33
C ALA A 62 -0.34 -9.25 35.96
N GLN A 63 -0.82 -8.05 36.33
CA GLN A 63 -2.17 -7.57 35.96
C GLN A 63 -2.32 -7.45 34.44
N PHE A 64 -1.33 -6.89 33.75
CA PHE A 64 -1.38 -6.74 32.31
C PHE A 64 -1.38 -8.09 31.57
N SER A 65 -0.59 -9.05 32.05
CA SER A 65 -0.59 -10.42 31.51
C SER A 65 -1.97 -11.08 31.67
N ALA A 66 -2.59 -10.97 32.86
CA ALA A 66 -3.93 -11.49 33.11
C ALA A 66 -4.99 -10.80 32.23
N TYR A 67 -4.92 -9.47 32.07
CA TYR A 67 -5.77 -8.71 31.16
C TYR A 67 -5.64 -9.20 29.71
N LEU A 68 -4.42 -9.31 29.19
CA LEU A 68 -4.17 -9.77 27.83
C LEU A 68 -4.68 -11.20 27.59
N ALA A 69 -4.51 -12.09 28.57
CA ALA A 69 -5.00 -13.45 28.48
C ALA A 69 -6.52 -13.52 28.30
N GLU A 70 -7.28 -12.59 28.89
CA GLU A 70 -8.72 -12.54 28.70
C GLU A 70 -9.11 -11.89 27.35
N VAL A 71 -8.52 -10.73 26.99
CA VAL A 71 -8.98 -9.95 25.84
C VAL A 71 -8.52 -10.47 24.47
N THR A 72 -7.51 -11.35 24.44
CA THR A 72 -6.95 -11.91 23.19
C THR A 72 -7.50 -13.27 22.79
N THR A 73 -8.24 -13.95 23.68
CA THR A 73 -8.86 -15.25 23.38
C THR A 73 -10.02 -15.16 22.40
N LYS A 74 -10.64 -13.98 22.31
CA LYS A 74 -11.78 -13.70 21.43
C LYS A 74 -11.76 -12.23 21.02
N ILE A 75 -12.59 -11.90 20.03
CA ILE A 75 -12.87 -10.51 19.69
C ILE A 75 -13.61 -9.86 20.87
N THR A 76 -12.90 -9.01 21.61
CA THR A 76 -13.42 -8.38 22.84
C THR A 76 -13.79 -6.90 22.57
N PRO A 77 -15.08 -6.51 22.66
CA PRO A 77 -15.53 -5.13 22.51
C PRO A 77 -14.94 -4.18 23.56
N LEU A 78 -14.88 -2.87 23.27
CA LEU A 78 -14.33 -1.86 24.19
C LEU A 78 -15.02 -1.85 25.56
N MET A 79 -16.34 -2.00 25.63
CA MET A 79 -17.06 -2.03 26.92
C MET A 79 -16.60 -3.20 27.79
N GLU A 80 -16.45 -4.39 27.19
CA GLU A 80 -15.94 -5.57 27.90
C GLU A 80 -14.47 -5.38 28.30
N ARG A 81 -13.64 -4.78 27.45
CA ARG A 81 -12.25 -4.41 27.80
C ARG A 81 -12.19 -3.46 29.00
N ARG A 82 -13.09 -2.48 29.08
CA ARG A 82 -13.20 -1.58 30.23
C ARG A 82 -13.53 -2.34 31.51
N GLU A 83 -14.54 -3.20 31.49
CA GLU A 83 -14.91 -4.03 32.65
C GLU A 83 -13.77 -4.95 33.12
N ILE A 84 -13.08 -5.60 32.18
CA ILE A 84 -11.91 -6.45 32.50
C ILE A 84 -10.79 -5.59 33.11
N SER A 85 -10.44 -4.46 32.50
CA SER A 85 -9.39 -3.59 33.02
C SER A 85 -9.73 -3.04 34.41
N LYS A 86 -10.98 -2.61 34.64
CA LYS A 86 -11.44 -2.10 35.94
C LYS A 86 -11.40 -3.18 37.02
N ARG A 87 -11.80 -4.41 36.70
CA ARG A 87 -11.68 -5.55 37.62
C ARG A 87 -10.22 -5.85 37.99
N MET A 88 -9.29 -5.71 37.04
CA MET A 88 -7.87 -6.01 37.27
C MET A 88 -7.11 -4.91 38.00
N LEU A 89 -7.42 -3.64 37.70
CA LEU A 89 -6.67 -2.48 38.21
C LEU A 89 -7.36 -1.82 39.41
N GLY A 90 -8.66 -2.02 39.60
CA GLY A 90 -9.46 -1.37 40.64
C GLY A 90 -9.87 0.07 40.32
N GLU A 91 -9.44 0.62 39.17
CA GLU A 91 -9.79 1.95 38.69
C GLU A 91 -10.18 1.92 37.20
N GLU A 92 -10.90 2.95 36.76
CA GLU A 92 -11.26 3.12 35.35
C GLU A 92 -10.15 3.82 34.57
N ILE A 93 -9.84 3.29 33.38
CA ILE A 93 -8.88 3.90 32.47
C ILE A 93 -9.50 5.08 31.75
N VAL A 94 -8.92 6.27 31.95
CA VAL A 94 -9.18 7.46 31.14
C VAL A 94 -8.68 7.21 29.74
N TRP A 95 -9.60 7.07 28.80
CA TRP A 95 -9.31 6.84 27.39
C TRP A 95 -10.50 7.21 26.52
N ASP A 96 -10.31 8.03 25.49
CA ASP A 96 -11.37 8.39 24.54
C ASP A 96 -10.86 8.51 23.09
N TRP A 97 -11.48 7.75 22.17
CA TRP A 97 -11.20 7.78 20.74
C TRP A 97 -12.00 8.83 19.95
N GLU A 98 -12.95 9.53 20.56
CA GLU A 98 -13.79 10.53 19.91
C GLU A 98 -13.08 11.89 19.82
N LEU A 99 -12.32 12.23 20.86
CA LEU A 99 -11.52 13.46 20.96
C LEU A 99 -10.37 13.57 19.93
N PRO A 100 -9.63 12.50 19.59
CA PRO A 100 -8.59 12.54 18.55
C PRO A 100 -9.13 12.48 17.11
N ARG A 101 -10.46 12.50 16.87
CA ARG A 101 -10.97 12.42 15.50
C ARG A 101 -10.48 13.61 14.66
N THR A 102 -10.22 13.34 13.38
CA THR A 102 -9.86 14.40 12.43
C THR A 102 -11.05 15.34 12.18
N PRO A 103 -10.84 16.52 11.55
CA PRO A 103 -11.94 17.41 11.17
C PRO A 103 -12.99 16.77 10.25
N MET A 104 -12.63 15.66 9.59
CA MET A 104 -13.54 14.86 8.77
C MET A 104 -14.21 13.71 9.53
N GLY A 105 -14.03 13.62 10.85
CA GLY A 105 -14.60 12.58 11.71
C GLY A 105 -13.89 11.23 11.65
N GLN A 106 -12.66 11.17 11.13
CA GLN A 106 -11.92 9.91 11.02
C GLN A 106 -11.25 9.58 12.35
N TYR A 107 -11.37 8.33 12.78
CA TYR A 107 -10.63 7.81 13.94
C TYR A 107 -9.15 7.67 13.63
N MET A 108 -8.31 7.92 14.62
CA MET A 108 -6.88 7.65 14.51
C MET A 108 -6.62 6.15 14.65
N TRP A 109 -5.65 5.64 13.89
CA TRP A 109 -5.37 4.21 13.78
C TRP A 109 -3.89 3.91 14.04
N GLN A 110 -3.62 2.89 14.85
CA GLN A 110 -2.30 2.33 15.09
C GLN A 110 -1.99 1.32 13.99
N TRP A 111 -1.13 1.72 13.05
CA TRP A 111 -0.63 0.80 12.06
C TRP A 111 0.24 -0.28 12.71
N SER A 112 0.08 -1.53 12.26
CA SER A 112 0.96 -2.66 12.58
C SER A 112 0.85 -3.76 11.51
N THR A 113 1.93 -4.52 11.32
CA THR A 113 1.93 -5.71 10.45
C THR A 113 0.85 -6.72 10.87
N LYS A 114 0.66 -6.90 12.19
CA LYS A 114 -0.43 -7.72 12.76
C LYS A 114 -1.81 -7.29 12.25
N ALA A 115 -2.15 -6.01 12.33
CA ALA A 115 -3.45 -5.50 11.86
C ALA A 115 -3.68 -5.77 10.36
N VAL A 116 -2.62 -5.67 9.55
CA VAL A 116 -2.68 -5.94 8.11
C VAL A 116 -2.88 -7.44 7.84
N ILE A 117 -2.19 -8.31 8.59
CA ILE A 117 -2.35 -9.78 8.51
C ILE A 117 -3.78 -10.20 8.89
N GLU A 118 -4.31 -9.70 10.01
CA GLU A 118 -5.67 -10.04 10.46
C GLU A 118 -6.72 -9.66 9.41
N ARG A 119 -6.60 -8.46 8.82
CA ARG A 119 -7.46 -8.03 7.73
C ARG A 119 -7.27 -8.85 6.45
N ALA A 120 -6.04 -9.20 6.12
CA ALA A 120 -5.73 -10.02 4.95
C ALA A 120 -6.31 -11.44 5.07
N ILE A 121 -6.23 -12.05 6.25
CA ILE A 121 -6.84 -13.35 6.55
C ILE A 121 -8.36 -13.26 6.42
N LEU A 122 -8.97 -12.22 6.98
CA LEU A 122 -10.41 -12.01 6.90
C LEU A 122 -10.90 -11.81 5.46
N ALA A 123 -10.15 -11.08 4.65
CA ALA A 123 -10.51 -10.77 3.27
C ALA A 123 -10.09 -11.86 2.26
N ALA A 124 -9.20 -12.78 2.62
CA ALA A 124 -8.67 -13.79 1.72
C ALA A 124 -9.76 -14.63 1.00
N PRO A 125 -10.89 -15.02 1.64
CA PRO A 125 -11.94 -15.75 0.95
C PRO A 125 -12.70 -14.95 -0.13
N LEU A 126 -12.52 -13.62 -0.19
CA LEU A 126 -13.28 -12.74 -1.10
C LEU A 126 -12.64 -12.57 -2.48
N GLY A 127 -11.46 -13.16 -2.72
CA GLY A 127 -10.79 -13.11 -4.02
C GLY A 127 -9.52 -13.95 -4.04
N ASP A 128 -8.86 -14.08 -5.20
CA ASP A 128 -7.77 -15.06 -5.37
C ASP A 128 -6.40 -14.56 -4.90
N VAL A 129 -6.18 -13.24 -4.95
CA VAL A 129 -4.89 -12.62 -4.68
C VAL A 129 -5.00 -11.65 -3.51
N THR A 130 -4.06 -11.73 -2.57
CA THR A 130 -3.91 -10.74 -1.50
C THR A 130 -2.71 -9.84 -1.78
N TRP A 131 -2.90 -8.53 -1.64
CA TRP A 131 -1.80 -7.57 -1.75
C TRP A 131 -1.79 -6.64 -0.54
N SER A 132 -0.73 -6.73 0.27
CA SER A 132 -0.43 -5.71 1.27
C SER A 132 0.45 -4.63 0.65
N ARG A 133 -0.03 -3.38 0.68
CA ARG A 133 0.78 -2.25 0.28
C ARG A 133 1.93 -2.08 1.28
N GLN A 134 3.15 -2.05 0.77
CA GLN A 134 4.33 -1.69 1.56
C GLN A 134 4.82 -0.31 1.16
N ASP A 135 4.86 0.61 2.14
CA ASP A 135 5.36 1.96 1.91
C ASP A 135 6.88 2.06 2.08
N LYS A 136 7.55 1.04 2.62
CA LYS A 136 9.02 0.94 2.66
C LYS A 136 9.42 -0.55 2.63
N PRO A 137 10.50 -0.93 1.93
CA PRO A 137 11.01 -2.30 1.99
C PRO A 137 11.42 -2.67 3.42
N ASN A 138 10.84 -3.74 3.96
CA ASN A 138 11.23 -4.29 5.26
C ASN A 138 11.17 -5.83 5.18
N LYS A 139 12.33 -6.49 5.35
CA LYS A 139 12.44 -7.95 5.23
C LYS A 139 11.57 -8.68 6.24
N LYS A 140 11.54 -8.21 7.49
CA LYS A 140 10.76 -8.81 8.56
C LYS A 140 9.27 -8.73 8.26
N ASP A 141 8.77 -7.54 7.92
CA ASP A 141 7.36 -7.35 7.62
C ASP A 141 6.94 -8.14 6.36
N MET A 142 7.80 -8.21 5.34
CA MET A 142 7.58 -9.05 4.16
C MET A 142 7.44 -10.52 4.55
N PHE A 143 8.39 -11.07 5.31
CA PHE A 143 8.36 -12.46 5.70
C PHE A 143 7.17 -12.79 6.61
N GLU A 144 6.95 -11.99 7.64
CA GLU A 144 5.87 -12.15 8.61
C GLU A 144 4.50 -12.12 7.90
N PHE A 145 4.26 -11.14 7.03
CA PHE A 145 2.97 -11.04 6.34
C PHE A 145 2.62 -12.28 5.52
N HIS A 146 3.54 -12.72 4.65
CA HIS A 146 3.26 -13.84 3.75
C HIS A 146 3.21 -15.18 4.50
N SER A 147 4.07 -15.37 5.50
CA SER A 147 4.09 -16.59 6.30
C SER A 147 2.84 -16.74 7.16
N GLU A 148 2.42 -15.70 7.89
CA GLU A 148 1.23 -15.77 8.75
C GLU A 148 -0.07 -15.96 7.95
N VAL A 149 -0.23 -15.29 6.82
CA VAL A 149 -1.41 -15.50 5.95
C VAL A 149 -1.41 -16.93 5.40
N ARG A 150 -0.25 -17.48 5.02
CA ARG A 150 -0.15 -18.86 4.53
C ARG A 150 -0.33 -19.94 5.58
N LYS A 151 -0.11 -19.64 6.87
CA LYS A 151 -0.49 -20.58 7.94
C LYS A 151 -1.98 -20.89 7.92
N VAL A 152 -2.81 -19.91 7.57
CA VAL A 152 -4.27 -20.08 7.46
C VAL A 152 -4.68 -20.51 6.04
N PHE A 153 -4.03 -19.96 5.02
CA PHE A 153 -4.31 -20.25 3.61
C PHE A 153 -3.03 -20.69 2.88
N PRO A 154 -2.60 -21.96 2.98
CA PRO A 154 -1.29 -22.44 2.49
C PRO A 154 -1.02 -22.12 1.02
N ASN A 155 -2.06 -22.20 0.18
CA ASN A 155 -1.96 -21.95 -1.27
C ASN A 155 -2.26 -20.50 -1.64
N ARG A 156 -2.22 -19.55 -0.69
CA ARG A 156 -2.55 -18.16 -0.99
C ARG A 156 -1.60 -17.58 -2.03
N LEU A 157 -2.18 -16.91 -3.02
CA LEU A 157 -1.49 -16.12 -4.03
C LEU A 157 -1.39 -14.66 -3.58
N PHE A 158 -0.25 -14.05 -3.84
CA PHE A 158 0.02 -12.67 -3.45
C PHE A 158 0.40 -11.79 -4.63
N GLY A 159 0.05 -10.52 -4.49
CA GLY A 159 0.50 -9.43 -5.34
C GLY A 159 1.56 -8.60 -4.64
N PHE A 160 2.54 -8.09 -5.39
CA PHE A 160 3.52 -7.13 -4.90
C PHE A 160 3.76 -6.04 -5.93
N GLY A 161 3.69 -4.79 -5.48
CA GLY A 161 3.95 -3.63 -6.31
C GLY A 161 5.26 -2.97 -5.96
N TYR A 162 6.14 -2.79 -6.94
CA TYR A 162 7.32 -1.93 -6.85
C TYR A 162 6.88 -0.45 -6.97
N MET A 163 6.17 0.00 -5.94
CA MET A 163 5.57 1.33 -5.88
C MET A 163 6.54 2.30 -5.18
N GLY A 164 6.75 3.48 -5.75
CA GLY A 164 7.71 4.46 -5.23
C GLY A 164 9.15 4.23 -5.71
N ALA A 165 10.01 5.22 -5.49
CA ALA A 165 11.45 5.16 -5.74
C ALA A 165 12.16 4.88 -4.41
N TYR A 166 12.12 3.63 -3.95
CA TYR A 166 12.78 3.21 -2.72
C TYR A 166 14.13 2.59 -3.01
N ASP A 167 15.10 2.95 -2.16
CA ASP A 167 16.44 2.41 -2.19
C ASP A 167 16.48 1.16 -1.29
N PHE A 168 16.40 -0.01 -1.90
CA PHE A 168 16.40 -1.30 -1.20
C PHE A 168 17.73 -1.54 -0.46
N LEU A 169 18.85 -1.04 -0.99
CA LEU A 169 20.15 -1.17 -0.34
C LEU A 169 20.18 -0.37 0.97
N LYS A 170 19.67 0.87 0.96
CA LYS A 170 19.50 1.65 2.20
C LYS A 170 18.49 1.05 3.17
N ALA A 171 17.57 0.21 2.69
CA ALA A 171 16.64 -0.54 3.51
C ALA A 171 17.25 -1.84 4.10
N GLY A 172 18.54 -2.10 3.89
CA GLY A 172 19.27 -3.22 4.48
C GLY A 172 19.23 -4.51 3.64
N TYR A 173 18.90 -4.42 2.35
CA TYR A 173 19.14 -5.50 1.39
C TYR A 173 20.57 -5.42 0.87
N THR A 174 21.23 -6.55 0.68
CA THR A 174 22.45 -6.61 -0.10
C THR A 174 22.12 -6.50 -1.59
N GLN A 175 23.15 -6.27 -2.41
CA GLN A 175 22.99 -6.22 -3.86
C GLN A 175 22.44 -7.54 -4.39
N GLU A 176 22.98 -8.65 -3.91
CA GLU A 176 22.60 -10.01 -4.32
C GLU A 176 21.15 -10.29 -3.96
N GLU A 177 20.74 -9.96 -2.72
CA GLU A 177 19.35 -10.12 -2.28
C GLU A 177 18.38 -9.26 -3.09
N PHE A 178 18.79 -8.05 -3.49
CA PHE A 178 17.93 -7.17 -4.28
C PHE A 178 17.78 -7.66 -5.73
N GLU A 179 18.86 -8.19 -6.32
CA GLU A 179 18.84 -8.82 -7.64
C GLU A 179 17.99 -10.09 -7.66
N SER A 180 18.08 -10.93 -6.63
CA SER A 180 17.28 -12.15 -6.49
C SER A 180 15.86 -11.89 -5.96
N PHE A 181 15.57 -10.69 -5.45
CA PHE A 181 14.34 -10.35 -4.74
C PHE A 181 13.06 -10.79 -5.47
N PRO A 182 12.87 -10.55 -6.79
CA PRO A 182 11.67 -11.01 -7.48
C PRO A 182 11.48 -12.53 -7.41
N ALA A 183 12.57 -13.29 -7.56
CA ALA A 183 12.54 -14.75 -7.51
C ALA A 183 12.32 -15.26 -6.08
N ASP A 184 12.87 -14.58 -5.07
CA ASP A 184 12.75 -14.98 -3.67
C ASP A 184 11.33 -14.76 -3.13
N ILE A 185 10.71 -13.62 -3.43
CA ILE A 185 9.32 -13.38 -3.01
C ILE A 185 8.32 -14.26 -3.78
N ALA A 186 8.66 -14.70 -5.00
CA ALA A 186 7.84 -15.68 -5.73
C ALA A 186 7.74 -17.03 -4.98
N LYS A 187 8.83 -17.47 -4.34
CA LYS A 187 8.83 -18.67 -3.47
C LYS A 187 7.86 -18.50 -2.27
N MET A 188 7.67 -17.27 -1.82
CA MET A 188 6.70 -16.90 -0.76
C MET A 188 5.25 -16.77 -1.27
N GLY A 189 4.99 -16.98 -2.57
CA GLY A 189 3.66 -16.91 -3.17
C GLY A 189 3.33 -15.64 -3.90
N VAL A 190 4.28 -14.72 -4.01
CA VAL A 190 4.11 -13.47 -4.72
C VAL A 190 4.27 -13.71 -6.22
N LEU A 191 3.20 -14.18 -6.85
CA LEU A 191 3.19 -14.51 -8.27
C LEU A 191 2.94 -13.29 -9.16
N TRP A 192 2.11 -12.35 -8.70
CA TRP A 192 1.81 -11.15 -9.46
C TRP A 192 2.65 -9.96 -8.99
N GLN A 193 3.71 -9.67 -9.75
CA GLN A 193 4.67 -8.63 -9.40
C GLN A 193 4.58 -7.48 -10.41
N VAL A 194 4.19 -6.28 -9.95
CA VAL A 194 3.89 -5.14 -10.82
C VAL A 194 4.86 -3.99 -10.61
N ARG A 195 5.34 -3.40 -11.71
CA ARG A 195 6.12 -2.16 -11.69
C ARG A 195 5.25 -0.98 -12.09
N ASN A 196 5.50 0.17 -11.48
CA ASN A 196 4.81 1.40 -11.83
C ASN A 196 5.29 1.97 -13.17
N THR A 197 4.68 3.07 -13.58
CA THR A 197 4.90 3.72 -14.89
C THR A 197 6.16 4.59 -14.95
N GLN A 198 7.07 4.55 -13.95
CA GLN A 198 8.28 5.39 -13.94
C GLN A 198 9.13 5.20 -15.20
N GLY A 199 9.26 3.96 -15.69
CA GLY A 199 9.98 3.68 -16.94
C GLY A 199 9.36 4.35 -18.17
N LEU A 200 8.03 4.32 -18.28
CA LEU A 200 7.32 4.99 -19.38
C LEU A 200 7.54 6.50 -19.35
N SER A 201 7.42 7.12 -18.17
CA SER A 201 7.64 8.56 -18.01
C SER A 201 9.09 8.96 -18.32
N LEU A 202 10.07 8.15 -17.92
CA LEU A 202 11.49 8.39 -18.24
C LEU A 202 11.73 8.34 -19.75
N HIS A 203 11.24 7.29 -20.41
CA HIS A 203 11.41 7.14 -21.86
C HIS A 203 10.67 8.21 -22.65
N ALA A 204 9.47 8.61 -22.24
CA ALA A 204 8.75 9.72 -22.86
C ALA A 204 9.53 11.05 -22.75
N ARG A 205 10.11 11.33 -21.58
CA ARG A 205 10.95 12.53 -21.38
C ARG A 205 12.22 12.50 -22.23
N GLN A 206 12.93 11.37 -22.26
CA GLN A 206 14.13 11.20 -23.09
C GLN A 206 13.79 11.33 -24.58
N PHE A 207 12.68 10.74 -25.02
CA PHE A 207 12.18 10.87 -26.38
C PHE A 207 11.90 12.33 -26.74
N ALA A 208 11.21 13.07 -25.87
CA ALA A 208 10.87 14.47 -26.10
C ALA A 208 12.08 15.42 -26.07
N SER A 209 13.16 15.09 -25.32
CA SER A 209 14.35 15.93 -25.26
C SER A 209 15.26 15.80 -26.50
N ARG A 210 15.29 14.62 -27.14
CA ARG A 210 16.18 14.33 -28.27
C ARG A 210 16.07 15.30 -29.45
N PRO A 211 14.87 15.64 -29.99
CA PRO A 211 14.77 16.61 -31.07
C PRO A 211 15.31 18.00 -30.68
N LYS A 212 15.15 18.40 -29.41
CA LYS A 212 15.67 19.67 -28.90
C LYS A 212 17.19 19.67 -28.81
N GLU A 213 17.78 18.57 -28.37
CA GLU A 213 19.24 18.45 -28.13
C GLU A 213 20.02 18.12 -29.42
N MET A 214 19.42 17.38 -30.34
CA MET A 214 20.13 16.76 -31.47
C MET A 214 19.45 16.95 -32.83
N GLY A 215 18.35 17.70 -32.88
CA GLY A 215 17.54 17.87 -34.08
C GLY A 215 16.92 16.56 -34.59
N ILE A 216 16.31 16.63 -35.78
CA ILE A 216 15.70 15.45 -36.42
C ILE A 216 16.73 14.38 -36.79
N ALA A 217 17.98 14.77 -37.07
CA ALA A 217 19.06 13.83 -37.38
C ALA A 217 19.40 12.91 -36.19
N GLY A 218 19.45 13.46 -34.97
CA GLY A 218 19.64 12.67 -33.75
C GLY A 218 18.46 11.74 -33.47
N TYR A 219 17.22 12.24 -33.65
CA TYR A 219 16.03 11.41 -33.58
C TYR A 219 16.09 10.21 -34.55
N THR A 220 16.42 10.45 -35.81
CA THR A 220 16.53 9.40 -36.83
C THR A 220 17.59 8.38 -36.44
N ARG A 221 18.73 8.82 -35.91
CA ARG A 221 19.83 7.94 -35.50
C ARG A 221 19.50 7.08 -34.28
N GLU A 222 18.89 7.66 -33.25
CA GLU A 222 18.76 7.01 -31.93
C GLU A 222 17.37 6.43 -31.66
N VAL A 223 16.36 6.79 -32.46
CA VAL A 223 14.99 6.29 -32.32
C VAL A 223 14.57 5.55 -33.59
N SER A 224 14.51 6.26 -34.73
CA SER A 224 13.95 5.69 -35.96
C SER A 224 14.75 4.49 -36.48
N LYS A 225 16.08 4.61 -36.60
CA LYS A 225 16.94 3.53 -37.12
C LYS A 225 16.92 2.27 -36.25
N PRO A 226 17.07 2.34 -34.91
CA PRO A 226 16.93 1.16 -34.05
C PRO A 226 15.55 0.49 -34.18
N VAL A 227 14.48 1.28 -34.26
CA VAL A 227 13.12 0.75 -34.43
C VAL A 227 12.96 0.05 -35.79
N MET A 228 13.48 0.64 -36.87
CA MET A 228 13.48 0.03 -38.20
C MET A 228 14.33 -1.25 -38.28
N ALA A 229 15.37 -1.38 -37.45
CA ALA A 229 16.20 -2.59 -37.36
C ALA A 229 15.49 -3.73 -36.60
N THR A 230 14.45 -3.44 -35.81
CA THR A 230 13.62 -4.46 -35.15
C THR A 230 12.42 -4.82 -36.03
N ASP A 231 12.22 -6.10 -36.34
CA ASP A 231 11.21 -6.49 -37.34
C ASP A 231 9.76 -6.38 -36.86
N LYS A 232 9.52 -6.31 -35.53
CA LYS A 232 8.22 -6.62 -34.93
C LYS A 232 7.44 -5.43 -34.35
N TYR A 233 8.11 -4.38 -33.87
CA TYR A 233 7.46 -3.38 -32.99
C TYR A 233 7.36 -1.96 -33.54
N GLY A 234 7.91 -1.68 -34.72
CA GLY A 234 7.78 -0.34 -35.31
C GLY A 234 7.76 -0.29 -36.83
N LYS A 235 7.44 -1.41 -37.48
CA LYS A 235 6.95 -1.34 -38.86
C LYS A 235 5.51 -0.82 -38.84
N PRO A 236 5.12 0.07 -39.77
CA PRO A 236 3.73 0.47 -39.95
C PRO A 236 2.76 -0.72 -40.13
N THR A 237 3.29 -1.85 -40.63
CA THR A 237 2.56 -3.13 -40.78
C THR A 237 2.18 -3.78 -39.44
N ALA A 238 2.87 -3.45 -38.34
CA ALA A 238 2.64 -4.03 -37.01
C ALA A 238 1.42 -3.42 -36.29
N HIS A 239 0.84 -2.33 -36.80
CA HIS A 239 -0.35 -1.70 -36.23
C HIS A 239 -1.66 -2.41 -36.62
N GLY A 240 -1.58 -3.52 -37.37
CA GLY A 240 -2.75 -4.27 -37.81
C GLY A 240 -3.53 -3.60 -38.94
N GLY A 241 -2.97 -2.56 -39.60
CA GLY A 241 -3.61 -1.86 -40.72
C GLY A 241 -4.04 -2.81 -41.83
N TYR A 242 -3.11 -3.64 -42.32
CA TYR A 242 -3.40 -4.65 -43.35
C TYR A 242 -4.45 -5.70 -42.91
N LEU A 243 -4.52 -6.03 -41.62
CA LEU A 243 -5.54 -6.93 -41.10
C LEU A 243 -6.92 -6.24 -41.10
N ALA A 244 -6.97 -4.97 -40.69
CA ALA A 244 -8.19 -4.17 -40.73
C ALA A 244 -8.68 -3.97 -42.18
N ASP A 245 -7.79 -3.62 -43.10
CA ASP A 245 -8.09 -3.48 -44.53
C ASP A 245 -8.63 -4.78 -45.11
N ALA A 246 -7.97 -5.92 -44.83
CA ALA A 246 -8.45 -7.24 -45.26
C ALA A 246 -9.85 -7.58 -44.70
N PHE A 247 -10.15 -7.22 -43.45
CA PHE A 247 -11.50 -7.39 -42.91
C PHE A 247 -12.53 -6.53 -43.66
N PHE A 248 -12.18 -5.28 -43.99
CA PHE A 248 -13.06 -4.40 -44.76
C PHE A 248 -13.27 -4.89 -46.20
N ASP A 249 -12.23 -5.38 -46.87
CA ASP A 249 -12.31 -5.92 -48.24
C ASP A 249 -13.23 -7.15 -48.31
N VAL A 250 -13.14 -8.05 -47.32
CA VAL A 250 -14.04 -9.21 -47.20
C VAL A 250 -15.49 -8.78 -46.98
N VAL A 251 -15.74 -7.81 -46.11
CA VAL A 251 -17.10 -7.29 -45.86
C VAL A 251 -17.66 -6.58 -47.09
N ALA A 252 -16.81 -5.84 -47.81
CA ALA A 252 -17.17 -5.11 -49.02
C ALA A 252 -17.31 -6.02 -50.27
N ARG A 253 -16.98 -7.31 -50.16
CA ARG A 253 -16.96 -8.29 -51.27
C ARG A 253 -16.07 -7.87 -52.43
N VAL A 254 -14.95 -7.23 -52.12
CA VAL A 254 -13.92 -6.92 -53.12
C VAL A 254 -13.26 -8.24 -53.53
N GLU A 255 -13.13 -8.50 -54.83
CA GLU A 255 -12.37 -9.66 -55.31
C GLU A 255 -10.89 -9.50 -54.94
N ILE A 256 -10.36 -10.43 -54.15
CA ILE A 256 -8.95 -10.45 -53.77
C ILE A 256 -8.14 -10.99 -54.96
N THR A 257 -7.54 -10.09 -55.73
CA THR A 257 -6.57 -10.44 -56.78
C THR A 257 -5.16 -10.35 -56.22
N GLU A 258 -4.35 -11.40 -56.38
CA GLU A 258 -2.91 -11.34 -56.05
C GLU A 258 -2.22 -10.25 -56.88
N THR A 259 -1.81 -9.16 -56.24
CA THR A 259 -0.88 -8.21 -56.86
C THR A 259 0.54 -8.71 -56.72
N GLU A 260 1.25 -8.82 -57.85
CA GLU A 260 2.68 -9.12 -57.92
C GLU A 260 3.47 -8.24 -56.96
N ALA A 261 4.33 -8.88 -56.16
CA ALA A 261 5.17 -8.21 -55.19
C ALA A 261 6.09 -7.20 -55.89
N ASN A 262 5.86 -5.90 -55.67
CA ASN A 262 6.81 -4.86 -56.04
C ASN A 262 8.08 -5.02 -55.19
N THR A 263 9.10 -5.64 -55.78
CA THR A 263 10.48 -5.56 -55.31
C THR A 263 11.05 -4.20 -55.66
N SER A 264 11.20 -3.33 -54.65
CA SER A 264 12.16 -2.21 -54.65
C SER A 264 12.58 -1.89 -53.22
#